data_AF-A0A067NKA3-F1
#
_entry.id   AF-A0A067NKA3-F1
#
_cell.length_a   1.000
_cell.length_b   1.000
_cell.length_c   1.000
_cell.angle_alpha   90.00
_cell.angle_beta   90.00
_cell.angle_gamma   90.00
#
_symmetry.space_group_name_H-M   'P 1'
#
loop_
_entity.id
_entity.type
_entity.pdbx_description
1 polymer ?
#
loop_
_entity_poly.entity_id
_entity_poly.type
_entity_poly.pdbx_seq_one_letter_code
_entity_poly.pdbx_strand_id
1 'polypeptide(L)'
;VVLVHGDLLTGERIQSFQASRRIEKTPWRRNQFIIYVMGLFHLKMACADAIWRICIFPKAARNDPSSLIAFVGILRKKETAKIESKPGFRRMHEVIEHVGVVSRLDCWKVLASKHYNASLTLEDFAKRKPTWELIESMSIELAKEHIADPSFHDVRQKSNLERDKVNENMLLLQEYFLLYEELTFSMNEGDIGRLESSFMSWVYIFRGCGKHKYAAQLVRYLKDLHFKYRPFPGLQKAIRMNILCNPTGKPGHFRGIDWWVEHNNLYLKRIYGGKYSNHTKGRIMKESPLIETFKNVRVQAAKMFHLDHRTVKHSPAKLETTFRALGLYMDEIKANEFIPGRA
;
A
#
# COMPACT_ATOMS: atom_id res chain seq x y z
N VAL A 1 -29.99 -7.68 4.45
CA VAL A 1 -28.83 -7.20 3.65
C VAL A 1 -27.77 -8.28 3.66
N VAL A 2 -27.05 -8.48 2.56
CA VAL A 2 -25.90 -9.37 2.45
C VAL A 2 -24.72 -8.54 1.94
N LEU A 3 -23.65 -8.45 2.73
CA LEU A 3 -22.40 -7.81 2.32
C LEU A 3 -21.56 -8.82 1.53
N VAL A 4 -21.09 -8.41 0.36
CA VAL A 4 -20.24 -9.25 -0.50
C VAL A 4 -18.92 -8.54 -0.73
N HIS A 5 -17.84 -9.19 -0.31
CA HIS A 5 -16.48 -8.69 -0.45
C HIS A 5 -15.79 -9.37 -1.62
N GLY A 6 -14.93 -8.64 -2.32
CA GLY A 6 -14.13 -9.21 -3.40
C GLY A 6 -13.33 -8.17 -4.16
N ASP A 7 -12.61 -8.66 -5.16
CA ASP A 7 -11.89 -7.81 -6.11
C ASP A 7 -12.85 -6.92 -6.92
N LEU A 8 -12.28 -6.03 -7.72
CA LEU A 8 -13.04 -5.08 -8.52
C LEU A 8 -13.96 -5.78 -9.54
N LEU A 9 -13.51 -6.89 -10.12
CA LEU A 9 -14.27 -7.65 -11.10
C LEU A 9 -15.53 -8.26 -10.48
N THR A 10 -15.46 -8.74 -9.23
CA THR A 10 -16.63 -9.18 -8.46
C THR A 10 -17.64 -8.05 -8.30
N GLY A 11 -17.17 -6.85 -7.97
CA GLY A 11 -18.01 -5.65 -7.87
C GLY A 11 -18.69 -5.29 -9.19
N GLU A 12 -17.94 -5.26 -10.29
CA GLU A 12 -18.47 -4.98 -11.63
C GLU A 12 -19.57 -5.98 -12.03
N ARG A 13 -19.38 -7.27 -11.74
CA ARG A 13 -20.36 -8.33 -12.02
C ARG A 13 -21.64 -8.16 -11.20
N ILE A 14 -21.53 -7.89 -9.90
CA ILE A 14 -22.70 -7.64 -9.03
C ILE A 14 -23.48 -6.42 -9.53
N GLN A 15 -22.78 -5.34 -9.86
CA GLN A 15 -23.39 -4.09 -10.32
C GLN A 15 -24.06 -4.27 -11.69
N SER A 16 -23.41 -4.96 -12.62
CA SER A 16 -23.99 -5.31 -13.93
C SER A 16 -25.26 -6.15 -13.77
N PHE A 17 -25.22 -7.16 -12.88
CA PHE A 17 -26.37 -7.98 -12.56
C PHE A 17 -27.53 -7.15 -11.99
N GLN A 18 -27.27 -6.30 -10.99
CA GLN A 18 -28.28 -5.40 -10.44
C GLN A 18 -28.85 -4.42 -11.48
N ALA A 19 -27.99 -3.89 -12.36
CA ALA A 19 -28.40 -2.99 -13.44
C ALA A 19 -29.33 -3.69 -14.44
N SER A 20 -29.04 -4.94 -14.82
CA SER A 20 -29.88 -5.73 -15.71
C SER A 20 -31.29 -5.97 -15.14
N ARG A 21 -31.40 -6.02 -13.81
CA ARG A 21 -32.67 -6.26 -13.12
C ARG A 21 -33.37 -5.00 -12.65
N ARG A 22 -32.91 -3.80 -13.02
CA ARG A 22 -33.46 -2.52 -12.51
C ARG A 22 -34.97 -2.35 -12.74
N ILE A 23 -35.52 -2.98 -13.78
CA ILE A 23 -36.94 -2.91 -14.16
C ILE A 23 -37.86 -3.79 -13.30
N GLU A 24 -37.29 -4.71 -12.53
CA GLU A 24 -38.06 -5.63 -11.69
C GLU A 24 -38.84 -4.88 -10.62
N LYS A 25 -40.06 -5.34 -10.31
CA LYS A 25 -41.01 -4.64 -9.43
C LYS A 25 -40.50 -4.46 -7.99
N THR A 26 -39.89 -5.50 -7.41
CA THR A 26 -39.52 -5.51 -5.98
C THR A 26 -38.00 -5.35 -5.75
N PRO A 27 -37.57 -4.72 -4.64
CA PRO A 27 -36.15 -4.66 -4.25
C PRO A 27 -35.45 -6.02 -4.20
N TRP A 28 -36.19 -7.06 -3.79
CA TRP A 28 -35.71 -8.44 -3.75
C TRP A 28 -35.37 -8.96 -5.16
N ARG A 29 -36.27 -8.79 -6.13
CA ARG A 29 -36.01 -9.19 -7.52
C ARG A 29 -34.93 -8.33 -8.16
N ARG A 30 -34.78 -7.07 -7.76
CA ARG A 30 -33.63 -6.22 -8.16
C ARG A 30 -32.31 -6.61 -7.49
N ASN A 31 -32.31 -7.57 -6.57
CA ASN A 31 -31.16 -7.98 -5.77
C ASN A 31 -30.51 -6.82 -4.99
N GLN A 32 -31.31 -5.82 -4.57
CA GLN A 32 -30.81 -4.64 -3.85
C GLN A 32 -30.28 -4.97 -2.45
N PHE A 33 -30.64 -6.15 -1.91
CA PHE A 33 -30.13 -6.63 -0.64
C PHE A 33 -28.64 -7.01 -0.69
N ILE A 34 -28.07 -7.23 -1.89
CA ILE A 34 -26.64 -7.52 -2.10
C ILE A 34 -25.89 -6.19 -2.16
N ILE A 35 -24.98 -5.97 -1.22
CA ILE A 35 -24.15 -4.77 -1.17
C ILE A 35 -22.70 -5.19 -1.35
N TYR A 36 -22.11 -4.77 -2.47
CA TYR A 36 -20.70 -4.96 -2.72
C TYR A 36 -19.87 -4.02 -1.84
N VAL A 37 -18.90 -4.58 -1.13
CA VAL A 37 -17.90 -3.86 -0.33
C VAL A 37 -16.53 -4.14 -0.94
N MET A 38 -15.84 -3.08 -1.34
CA MET A 38 -14.58 -3.21 -2.06
C MET A 38 -13.51 -3.90 -1.21
N GLY A 39 -12.79 -4.84 -1.83
CA GLY A 39 -11.63 -5.50 -1.23
C GLY A 39 -10.46 -4.55 -1.02
N LEU A 40 -10.10 -4.29 0.24
CA LEU A 40 -9.03 -3.36 0.59
C LEU A 40 -7.63 -3.90 0.28
N PHE A 41 -7.46 -5.23 0.22
CA PHE A 41 -6.19 -5.80 -0.23
C PHE A 41 -5.95 -5.49 -1.71
N HIS A 42 -6.96 -5.68 -2.55
CA HIS A 42 -6.88 -5.29 -3.96
C HIS A 42 -6.77 -3.77 -4.15
N LEU A 43 -7.36 -2.96 -3.25
CA LEU A 43 -7.14 -1.52 -3.23
C LEU A 43 -5.65 -1.20 -2.95
N LYS A 44 -5.07 -1.77 -1.89
CA LYS A 44 -3.64 -1.59 -1.56
C LYS A 44 -2.74 -2.04 -2.72
N MET A 45 -3.09 -3.12 -3.42
CA MET A 45 -2.40 -3.53 -4.65
C MET A 45 -2.51 -2.50 -5.76
N ALA A 46 -3.69 -1.91 -5.94
CA ALA A 46 -3.93 -0.86 -6.92
C ALA A 46 -3.14 0.42 -6.61
N CYS A 47 -3.00 0.79 -5.33
CA CYS A 47 -2.17 1.91 -4.87
C CYS A 47 -0.69 1.71 -5.22
N ALA A 48 -0.14 0.52 -4.93
CA ALA A 48 1.25 0.20 -5.29
C ALA A 48 1.49 0.21 -6.81
N ASP A 49 0.54 -0.31 -7.59
CA ASP A 49 0.59 -0.25 -9.06
C ASP A 49 0.45 1.19 -9.59
N ALA A 50 -0.30 2.06 -8.93
CA ALA A 50 -0.40 3.47 -9.31
C ALA A 50 0.93 4.20 -9.13
N ILE A 51 1.62 4.00 -8.00
CA ILE A 51 2.97 4.54 -7.78
C ILE A 51 3.93 4.03 -8.85
N TRP A 52 3.89 2.73 -9.17
CA TRP A 52 4.69 2.17 -10.27
C TRP A 52 4.38 2.84 -11.62
N ARG A 53 3.11 3.07 -11.94
CA ARG A 53 2.67 3.73 -13.18
C ARG A 53 3.13 5.17 -13.31
N ILE A 54 3.31 5.86 -12.20
CA ILE A 54 3.75 7.25 -12.15
C ILE A 54 5.27 7.33 -12.20
N CYS A 55 5.95 6.59 -11.32
CA CYS A 55 7.37 6.78 -11.04
C CYS A 55 8.30 5.86 -11.84
N ILE A 56 7.82 4.79 -12.47
CA ILE A 56 8.66 3.78 -13.14
C ILE A 56 8.19 3.46 -14.56
N PHE A 57 6.89 3.25 -14.77
CA PHE A 57 6.38 2.80 -16.07
C PHE A 57 6.78 3.71 -17.24
N PRO A 58 6.61 5.05 -17.18
CA PRO A 58 7.00 5.93 -18.28
C PRO A 58 8.52 5.96 -18.41
N LYS A 59 9.05 5.80 -19.63
CA LYS A 59 10.51 5.85 -19.86
C LYS A 59 11.13 7.18 -19.39
N ALA A 60 10.40 8.28 -19.56
CA ALA A 60 10.85 9.61 -19.11
C ALA A 60 11.03 9.70 -17.59
N ALA A 61 10.30 8.91 -16.80
CA ALA A 61 10.41 8.91 -15.33
C ALA A 61 11.65 8.15 -14.82
N ARG A 62 12.46 7.58 -15.72
CA ARG A 62 13.63 6.74 -15.39
C ARG A 62 14.96 7.45 -15.56
N ASN A 63 14.95 8.59 -16.26
CA ASN A 63 16.15 9.27 -16.74
C ASN A 63 16.55 10.39 -15.79
N ASP A 64 16.64 10.07 -14.50
CA ASP A 64 16.99 11.03 -13.45
C ASP A 64 17.70 10.30 -12.29
N PRO A 65 18.78 10.87 -11.70
CA PRO A 65 19.48 10.26 -10.57
C PRO A 65 18.58 10.04 -9.33
N SER A 66 17.55 10.87 -9.13
CA SER A 66 16.57 10.71 -8.06
C SER A 66 15.34 9.90 -8.47
N SER A 67 15.35 9.29 -9.67
CA SER A 67 14.26 8.42 -10.09
C SER A 67 14.13 7.20 -9.19
N LEU A 68 12.89 6.74 -8.99
CA LEU A 68 12.63 5.56 -8.17
C LEU A 68 13.36 4.31 -8.71
N ILE A 69 13.55 4.22 -10.03
CA ILE A 69 14.27 3.09 -10.61
C ILE A 69 15.79 3.13 -10.36
N ALA A 70 16.39 4.32 -10.25
CA ALA A 70 17.79 4.46 -9.84
C ALA A 70 17.98 3.91 -8.42
N PHE A 71 17.09 4.28 -7.49
CA PHE A 71 17.10 3.74 -6.13
C PHE A 71 16.88 2.22 -6.07
N VAL A 72 16.00 1.68 -6.92
CA VAL A 72 15.82 0.24 -7.09
C VAL A 72 17.10 -0.43 -7.59
N GLY A 73 17.86 0.22 -8.48
CA GLY A 73 19.15 -0.27 -8.97
C GLY A 73 20.17 -0.50 -7.85
N ILE A 74 20.13 0.33 -6.80
CA ILE A 74 20.95 0.17 -5.60
C ILE A 74 20.39 -0.93 -4.68
N LEU A 75 19.11 -0.86 -4.32
CA LEU A 75 18.52 -1.79 -3.35
C LEU A 75 18.37 -3.23 -3.87
N ARG A 76 18.08 -3.38 -5.17
CA ARG A 76 17.61 -4.62 -5.79
C ARG A 76 18.17 -4.80 -7.20
N LYS A 77 19.48 -4.62 -7.37
CA LYS A 77 20.18 -4.73 -8.67
C LYS A 77 19.77 -5.93 -9.55
N LYS A 78 19.47 -7.08 -8.93
CA LYS A 78 19.07 -8.33 -9.64
C LYS A 78 17.60 -8.35 -10.09
N GLU A 79 16.76 -7.45 -9.60
CA GLU A 79 15.33 -7.39 -9.89
C GLU A 79 14.91 -6.18 -10.73
N THR A 80 15.82 -5.25 -11.05
CA THR A 80 15.53 -4.00 -11.77
C THR A 80 14.70 -4.23 -13.03
N ALA A 81 15.12 -5.12 -13.93
CA ALA A 81 14.38 -5.40 -15.17
C ALA A 81 12.95 -5.94 -14.94
N LYS A 82 12.73 -6.69 -13.85
CA LYS A 82 11.39 -7.16 -13.47
C LYS A 82 10.54 -6.02 -12.92
N ILE A 83 11.16 -5.09 -12.20
CA ILE A 83 10.50 -3.91 -11.63
C ILE A 83 10.18 -2.87 -12.69
N GLU A 84 11.00 -2.72 -13.74
CA GLU A 84 10.72 -1.82 -14.86
C GLU A 84 9.53 -2.27 -15.72
N SER A 85 9.26 -3.57 -15.76
CA SER A 85 8.28 -4.17 -16.68
C SER A 85 6.95 -4.48 -15.99
N LYS A 86 6.94 -5.39 -15.02
CA LYS A 86 5.73 -5.78 -14.27
C LYS A 86 6.12 -6.38 -12.91
N PRO A 87 6.42 -5.54 -11.90
CA PRO A 87 6.97 -5.99 -10.62
C PRO A 87 6.04 -6.94 -9.85
N GLY A 88 4.73 -6.77 -10.04
CA GLY A 88 3.72 -7.34 -9.16
C GLY A 88 3.67 -6.62 -7.80
N PHE A 89 2.63 -6.92 -7.03
CA PHE A 89 2.36 -6.19 -5.79
C PHE A 89 3.50 -6.27 -4.77
N ARG A 90 3.96 -7.49 -4.45
CA ARG A 90 4.95 -7.69 -3.39
C ARG A 90 6.23 -6.88 -3.60
N ARG A 91 6.77 -6.87 -4.82
CA ARG A 91 8.00 -6.13 -5.13
C ARG A 91 7.78 -4.64 -4.99
N MET A 92 6.69 -4.09 -5.54
CA MET A 92 6.40 -2.66 -5.39
C MET A 92 6.12 -2.26 -3.95
N HIS A 93 5.42 -3.10 -3.19
CA HIS A 93 5.19 -2.87 -1.76
C HIS A 93 6.51 -2.72 -1.01
N GLU A 94 7.43 -3.68 -1.20
CA GLU A 94 8.74 -3.63 -0.55
C GLU A 94 9.61 -2.48 -1.10
N VAL A 95 9.49 -2.09 -2.38
CA VAL A 95 10.20 -0.93 -2.94
C VAL A 95 9.73 0.36 -2.29
N ILE A 96 8.42 0.58 -2.17
CA ILE A 96 7.83 1.76 -1.54
C ILE A 96 8.29 1.85 -0.09
N GLU A 97 8.19 0.77 0.69
CA GLU A 97 8.60 0.77 2.09
C GLU A 97 10.11 0.98 2.26
N HIS A 98 10.95 0.31 1.46
CA HIS A 98 12.40 0.36 1.65
C HIS A 98 13.00 1.70 1.21
N VAL A 99 12.62 2.19 0.02
CA VAL A 99 13.04 3.52 -0.45
C VAL A 99 12.40 4.59 0.43
N GLY A 100 11.16 4.35 0.88
CA GLY A 100 10.50 4.92 2.05
C GLY A 100 11.46 5.20 3.19
N VAL A 101 11.72 4.21 4.00
CA VAL A 101 12.60 4.32 5.17
C VAL A 101 13.89 5.09 4.88
N VAL A 102 14.62 4.75 3.82
CA VAL A 102 15.92 5.39 3.55
C VAL A 102 15.80 6.89 3.24
N SER A 103 14.87 7.31 2.38
CA SER A 103 14.77 8.76 2.11
C SER A 103 14.26 9.54 3.32
N ARG A 104 13.47 8.92 4.21
CA ARG A 104 12.99 9.64 5.40
C ARG A 104 14.14 9.82 6.39
N LEU A 105 14.99 8.82 6.53
CA LEU A 105 16.25 8.93 7.27
C LEU A 105 17.16 10.02 6.69
N ASP A 106 17.24 10.13 5.35
CA ASP A 106 18.00 11.20 4.70
C ASP A 106 17.39 12.60 4.98
N CYS A 107 16.07 12.76 4.89
CA CYS A 107 15.41 14.00 5.28
C CYS A 107 15.69 14.37 6.75
N TRP A 108 15.64 13.40 7.67
CA TRP A 108 16.00 13.62 9.08
C TRP A 108 17.43 14.14 9.23
N LYS A 109 18.38 13.57 8.49
CA LYS A 109 19.78 14.00 8.49
C LYS A 109 19.94 15.43 7.98
N VAL A 110 19.27 15.76 6.87
CA VAL A 110 19.27 17.12 6.28
C VAL A 110 18.70 18.13 7.28
N LEU A 111 17.53 17.83 7.87
CA LEU A 111 16.90 18.73 8.82
C LEU A 111 17.70 18.90 10.11
N ALA A 112 18.25 17.81 10.67
CA ALA A 112 19.12 17.89 11.84
C ALA A 112 20.36 18.75 11.56
N SER A 113 20.95 18.61 10.38
CA SER A 113 22.11 19.41 9.96
C SER A 113 21.77 20.90 9.88
N LYS A 114 20.59 21.25 9.34
CA LYS A 114 20.06 22.62 9.30
C LYS A 114 19.83 23.18 10.71
N HIS A 115 19.19 22.41 11.60
CA HIS A 115 18.85 22.85 12.96
C HIS A 115 20.09 23.16 13.81
N TYR A 116 21.18 22.41 13.62
CA TYR A 116 22.45 22.64 14.34
C TYR A 116 23.48 23.45 13.56
N ASN A 117 23.14 23.91 12.34
CA ASN A 117 24.04 24.59 11.42
C ASN A 117 25.39 23.87 11.27
N ALA A 118 25.34 22.55 11.11
CA ALA A 118 26.50 21.66 11.06
C ALA A 118 26.22 20.47 10.14
N SER A 119 27.23 19.96 9.44
CA SER A 119 27.09 18.72 8.67
C SER A 119 27.06 17.52 9.63
N LEU A 120 25.88 16.98 9.92
CA LEU A 120 25.69 15.90 10.89
C LEU A 120 25.31 14.59 10.20
N THR A 121 25.82 13.48 10.74
CA THR A 121 25.23 12.16 10.51
C THR A 121 24.05 11.93 11.46
N LEU A 122 23.21 10.92 11.17
CA LEU A 122 22.15 10.52 12.10
C LEU A 122 22.72 10.01 13.43
N GLU A 123 23.88 9.37 13.40
CA GLU A 123 24.60 8.94 14.60
C GLU A 123 25.06 10.15 15.43
N ASP A 124 25.53 11.22 14.79
CA ASP A 124 25.92 12.45 15.50
C ASP A 124 24.71 13.17 16.09
N PHE A 125 23.58 13.20 15.37
CA PHE A 125 22.31 13.68 15.92
C PHE A 125 21.88 12.85 17.13
N ALA A 126 21.92 11.51 17.04
CA ALA A 126 21.56 10.63 18.14
C ALA A 126 22.48 10.81 19.37
N LYS A 127 23.79 11.00 19.17
CA LYS A 127 24.76 11.26 20.25
C LYS A 127 24.46 12.55 21.02
N ARG A 128 23.81 13.53 20.38
CA ARG A 128 23.36 14.76 21.04
C ARG A 128 22.16 14.56 21.96
N LYS A 129 21.53 13.37 21.95
CA LYS A 129 20.39 13.00 22.79
C LYS A 129 19.24 14.02 22.69
N PRO A 130 18.66 14.22 21.49
CA PRO A 130 17.54 15.14 21.31
C PRO A 130 16.38 14.75 22.24
N THR A 131 15.68 15.74 22.79
CA THR A 131 14.49 15.48 23.61
C THR A 131 13.34 14.99 22.75
N TRP A 132 12.34 14.37 23.37
CA TRP A 132 11.16 13.90 22.65
C TRP A 132 10.41 15.05 21.98
N GLU A 133 10.30 16.20 22.66
CA GLU A 133 9.64 17.40 22.15
C GLU A 133 10.35 17.96 20.91
N LEU A 134 11.68 17.87 20.87
CA LEU A 134 12.46 18.25 19.69
C LEU A 134 12.25 17.28 18.53
N ILE A 135 12.19 15.98 18.81
CA ILE A 135 11.89 14.97 17.78
C ILE A 135 10.47 15.22 17.22
N GLU A 136 9.49 15.46 18.09
CA GLU A 136 8.12 15.74 17.66
C GLU A 136 8.05 17.02 16.81
N SER A 137 8.67 18.11 17.25
CA SER A 137 8.67 19.38 16.49
C SER A 137 9.37 19.25 15.14
N MET A 138 10.53 18.59 15.09
CA MET A 138 11.25 18.31 13.84
C MET A 138 10.45 17.39 12.92
N SER A 139 9.67 16.45 13.44
CA SER A 139 8.82 15.57 12.62
C SER A 139 7.72 16.35 11.89
N ILE A 140 7.17 17.39 12.55
CA ILE A 140 6.18 18.29 11.95
C ILE A 140 6.85 19.19 10.90
N GLU A 141 8.05 19.68 11.16
CA GLU A 141 8.84 20.45 10.18
C GLU A 141 9.18 19.59 8.95
N LEU A 142 9.62 18.35 9.15
CA LEU A 142 9.85 17.38 8.09
C LEU A 142 8.64 17.19 7.17
N ALA A 143 7.45 17.01 7.76
CA ALA A 143 6.22 16.84 6.99
C ALA A 143 5.84 18.10 6.20
N LYS A 144 6.28 19.29 6.62
CA LYS A 144 6.03 20.55 5.91
C LYS A 144 7.07 20.82 4.83
N GLU A 145 8.35 20.53 5.08
CA GLU A 145 9.45 20.89 4.17
C GLU A 145 9.76 19.81 3.13
N HIS A 146 9.53 18.53 3.45
CA HIS A 146 9.94 17.40 2.61
C HIS A 146 8.79 16.65 1.94
N ILE A 147 7.61 17.28 1.83
CA ILE A 147 6.45 16.76 1.11
C ILE A 147 5.95 17.85 0.16
N ALA A 148 5.47 17.47 -1.02
CA ALA A 148 4.81 18.40 -1.92
C ALA A 148 3.51 18.92 -1.29
N ASP A 149 3.45 20.22 -0.99
CA ASP A 149 2.26 20.88 -0.46
C ASP A 149 1.36 21.43 -1.61
N PRO A 150 0.17 21.98 -1.32
CA PRO A 150 -0.71 22.54 -2.36
C PRO A 150 -0.09 23.68 -3.20
N SER A 151 0.93 24.38 -2.69
CA SER A 151 1.69 25.43 -3.39
C SER A 151 2.80 24.88 -4.29
N PHE A 152 3.00 23.56 -4.32
CA PHE A 152 4.00 22.91 -5.20
C PHE A 152 3.82 23.26 -6.68
N HIS A 153 2.60 23.59 -7.11
CA HIS A 153 2.36 24.10 -8.47
C HIS A 153 3.15 25.40 -8.74
N ASP A 154 3.24 26.30 -7.77
CA ASP A 154 3.91 27.59 -7.90
C ASP A 154 5.43 27.41 -8.04
N VAL A 155 6.00 26.40 -7.37
CA VAL A 155 7.42 26.01 -7.55
C VAL A 155 7.69 25.69 -9.02
N ARG A 156 6.77 25.00 -9.69
CA ARG A 156 6.91 24.62 -11.11
C ARG A 156 6.74 25.77 -12.09
N GLN A 157 6.17 26.90 -11.66
CA GLN A 157 6.03 28.12 -12.47
C GLN A 157 7.28 29.02 -12.42
N LYS A 158 8.21 28.78 -11.48
CA LYS A 158 9.46 29.53 -11.39
C LYS A 158 10.39 29.27 -12.58
N SER A 159 11.36 30.14 -12.77
CA SER A 159 12.38 29.97 -13.81
C SER A 159 13.24 28.73 -13.55
N ASN A 160 13.82 28.13 -14.59
CA ASN A 160 14.67 26.94 -14.43
C ASN A 160 15.89 27.18 -13.51
N LEU A 161 16.34 28.43 -13.36
CA LEU A 161 17.47 28.80 -12.50
C LEU A 161 17.11 28.78 -11.01
N GLU A 162 15.81 28.89 -10.69
CA GLU A 162 15.29 28.94 -9.31
C GLU A 162 14.66 27.61 -8.90
N ARG A 163 14.54 26.66 -9.83
CA ARG A 163 13.95 25.34 -9.62
C ARG A 163 15.00 24.31 -9.29
N ASP A 164 14.55 23.25 -8.63
CA ASP A 164 15.35 22.06 -8.34
C ASP A 164 14.53 20.83 -8.67
N LYS A 165 14.72 20.29 -9.87
CA LYS A 165 13.90 19.17 -10.36
C LYS A 165 14.15 17.87 -9.59
N VAL A 166 15.36 17.67 -9.07
CA VAL A 166 15.70 16.52 -8.23
C VAL A 166 14.95 16.62 -6.91
N ASN A 167 15.01 17.77 -6.23
CA ASN A 167 14.26 17.98 -4.99
C ASN A 167 12.74 17.89 -5.23
N GLU A 168 12.24 18.50 -6.31
CA GLU A 168 10.83 18.41 -6.72
C GLU A 168 10.36 16.95 -6.88
N ASN A 169 11.19 16.09 -7.49
CA ASN A 169 10.89 14.67 -7.63
C ASN A 169 10.84 13.97 -6.26
N MET A 170 11.76 14.30 -5.37
CA MET A 170 11.78 13.75 -4.01
C MET A 170 10.55 14.17 -3.20
N LEU A 171 10.14 15.44 -3.24
CA LEU A 171 8.93 15.93 -2.57
C LEU A 171 7.66 15.16 -3.00
N LEU A 172 7.52 14.91 -4.31
CA LEU A 172 6.40 14.13 -4.84
C LEU A 172 6.48 12.65 -4.46
N LEU A 173 7.68 12.06 -4.51
CA LEU A 173 7.88 10.67 -4.13
C LEU A 173 7.55 10.43 -2.65
N GLN A 174 7.92 11.39 -1.80
CA GLN A 174 7.59 11.42 -0.37
C GLN A 174 6.09 11.46 -0.14
N GLU A 175 5.38 12.37 -0.82
CA GLU A 175 3.91 12.48 -0.77
C GLU A 175 3.24 11.14 -1.11
N TYR A 176 3.62 10.52 -2.23
CA TYR A 176 3.03 9.25 -2.65
C TYR A 176 3.33 8.10 -1.70
N PHE A 177 4.55 8.02 -1.16
CA PHE A 177 4.94 6.95 -0.25
C PHE A 177 4.22 7.09 1.08
N LEU A 178 4.17 8.30 1.65
CA LEU A 178 3.47 8.55 2.91
C LEU A 178 1.97 8.28 2.77
N LEU A 179 1.34 8.65 1.66
CA LEU A 179 -0.07 8.32 1.43
C LEU A 179 -0.31 6.79 1.34
N TYR A 180 0.65 6.03 0.81
CA TYR A 180 0.59 4.57 0.74
C TYR A 180 0.83 3.90 2.10
N GLU A 181 1.81 4.40 2.85
CA GLU A 181 2.13 3.96 4.20
C GLU A 181 0.98 4.26 5.14
N GLU A 182 0.36 5.44 5.02
CA GLU A 182 -0.83 5.84 5.76
C GLU A 182 -1.99 4.87 5.55
N LEU A 183 -2.34 4.59 4.28
CA LEU A 183 -3.37 3.61 3.94
C LEU A 183 -3.03 2.24 4.53
N THR A 184 -1.76 1.82 4.46
CA THR A 184 -1.31 0.54 5.02
C THR A 184 -1.43 0.51 6.54
N PHE A 185 -1.00 1.57 7.22
CA PHE A 185 -1.02 1.71 8.66
C PHE A 185 -2.47 1.68 9.16
N SER A 186 -3.35 2.51 8.59
CA SER A 186 -4.78 2.53 8.95
C SER A 186 -5.44 1.16 8.75
N MET A 187 -5.12 0.45 7.66
CA MET A 187 -5.61 -0.91 7.44
C MET A 187 -5.11 -1.91 8.49
N ASN A 188 -3.85 -1.80 8.92
CA ASN A 188 -3.26 -2.72 9.90
C ASN A 188 -3.79 -2.48 11.32
N GLU A 189 -3.97 -1.21 11.70
CA GLU A 189 -4.55 -0.81 12.99
C GLU A 189 -6.07 -0.99 13.04
N GLY A 190 -6.73 -1.13 11.89
CA GLY A 190 -8.19 -1.23 11.83
C GLY A 190 -8.89 0.13 11.98
N ASP A 191 -8.16 1.24 11.79
CA ASP A 191 -8.72 2.59 11.83
C ASP A 191 -9.42 2.92 10.50
N ILE A 192 -10.72 2.66 10.46
CA ILE A 192 -11.55 2.88 9.27
C ILE A 192 -11.71 4.37 8.96
N GLY A 193 -11.71 5.25 9.98
CA GLY A 193 -11.87 6.69 9.77
C GLY A 193 -10.66 7.28 9.04
N ARG A 194 -9.47 6.93 9.52
CA ARG A 194 -8.19 7.30 8.90
C ARG A 194 -7.99 6.66 7.53
N LEU A 195 -8.50 5.43 7.35
CA LEU A 195 -8.49 4.80 6.03
C LEU A 195 -9.40 5.54 5.04
N GLU A 196 -10.65 5.85 5.42
CA GLU A 196 -11.61 6.55 4.56
C GLU A 196 -11.13 7.95 4.15
N SER A 197 -10.40 8.66 5.02
CA SER A 197 -9.86 9.99 4.69
C SER A 197 -8.83 9.95 3.56
N SER A 198 -8.08 8.84 3.42
CA SER A 198 -7.10 8.66 2.33
C SER A 198 -7.74 8.42 0.94
N PHE A 199 -9.01 8.02 0.89
CA PHE A 199 -9.63 7.53 -0.35
C PHE A 199 -9.73 8.58 -1.45
N MET A 200 -10.02 9.85 -1.12
CA MET A 200 -10.15 10.89 -2.14
C MET A 200 -8.80 11.21 -2.81
N SER A 201 -7.70 11.23 -2.07
CA SER A 201 -6.36 11.40 -2.64
C SER A 201 -6.06 10.27 -3.64
N TRP A 202 -6.38 9.02 -3.26
CA TRP A 202 -6.25 7.87 -4.16
C TRP A 202 -7.18 7.94 -5.39
N VAL A 203 -8.39 8.50 -5.27
CA VAL A 203 -9.29 8.72 -6.42
C VAL A 203 -8.62 9.62 -7.46
N TYR A 204 -8.02 10.73 -7.05
CA TYR A 204 -7.35 11.66 -7.96
C TYR A 204 -6.12 11.01 -8.62
N ILE A 205 -5.27 10.34 -7.83
CA ILE A 205 -4.11 9.60 -8.33
C ILE A 205 -4.52 8.53 -9.34
N PHE A 206 -5.54 7.72 -9.02
CA PHE A 206 -6.05 6.69 -9.92
C PHE A 206 -6.60 7.24 -11.22
N ARG A 207 -7.26 8.42 -11.20
CA ARG A 207 -7.68 9.08 -12.44
C ARG A 207 -6.48 9.53 -13.27
N GLY A 208 -5.45 10.10 -12.63
CA GLY A 208 -4.23 10.59 -13.29
C GLY A 208 -3.38 9.49 -13.94
N CYS A 209 -3.33 8.29 -13.34
CA CYS A 209 -2.49 7.18 -13.83
C CYS A 209 -3.24 6.10 -14.63
N GLY A 210 -4.49 6.35 -15.03
CA GLY A 210 -5.27 5.43 -15.87
C GLY A 210 -5.94 4.26 -15.12
N LYS A 211 -6.02 4.30 -13.79
CA LYS A 211 -6.76 3.31 -12.97
C LYS A 211 -8.21 3.74 -12.74
N HIS A 212 -8.90 4.17 -13.80
CA HIS A 212 -10.24 4.77 -13.74
C HIS A 212 -11.30 3.91 -13.06
N LYS A 213 -11.23 2.58 -13.20
CA LYS A 213 -12.19 1.68 -12.56
C LYS A 213 -12.08 1.69 -11.03
N TYR A 214 -10.87 1.71 -10.49
CA TYR A 214 -10.64 1.82 -9.05
C TYR A 214 -11.08 3.20 -8.53
N ALA A 215 -10.78 4.28 -9.27
CA ALA A 215 -11.27 5.61 -8.94
C ALA A 215 -12.80 5.66 -8.89
N ALA A 216 -13.48 5.12 -9.90
CA ALA A 216 -14.94 5.08 -9.96
C ALA A 216 -15.53 4.26 -8.80
N GLN A 217 -14.89 3.15 -8.43
CA GLN A 217 -15.35 2.32 -7.32
C GLN A 217 -15.17 2.98 -5.96
N LEU A 218 -14.06 3.69 -5.72
CA LEU A 218 -13.87 4.48 -4.49
C LEU A 218 -14.89 5.61 -4.38
N VAL A 219 -15.11 6.38 -5.46
CA VAL A 219 -16.14 7.42 -5.49
C VAL A 219 -17.52 6.83 -5.22
N ARG A 220 -17.84 5.68 -5.83
CA ARG A 220 -19.12 5.00 -5.58
C ARG A 220 -19.24 4.56 -4.12
N TYR A 221 -18.18 4.00 -3.53
CA TYR A 221 -18.15 3.61 -2.11
C TYR A 221 -18.44 4.82 -1.21
N LEU A 222 -17.70 5.92 -1.38
CA LEU A 222 -17.88 7.14 -0.58
C LEU A 222 -19.28 7.74 -0.78
N LYS A 223 -19.73 7.85 -2.03
CA LYS A 223 -21.07 8.36 -2.35
C LYS A 223 -22.16 7.51 -1.70
N ASP A 224 -22.06 6.19 -1.82
CA ASP A 224 -23.06 5.28 -1.25
C ASP A 224 -23.03 5.33 0.29
N LEU A 225 -21.85 5.32 0.91
CA LEU A 225 -21.71 5.33 2.37
C LEU A 225 -22.18 6.66 2.99
N HIS A 226 -21.78 7.81 2.45
CA HIS A 226 -22.04 9.11 3.06
C HIS A 226 -23.39 9.74 2.68
N PHE A 227 -23.97 9.36 1.54
CA PHE A 227 -25.21 9.98 1.05
C PHE A 227 -26.35 8.96 0.94
N LYS A 228 -26.15 7.87 0.20
CA LYS A 228 -27.21 6.88 -0.04
C LYS A 228 -27.61 6.12 1.23
N TYR A 229 -26.63 5.74 2.06
CA TYR A 229 -26.86 4.97 3.29
C TYR A 229 -26.95 5.83 4.54
N ARG A 230 -26.90 7.17 4.42
CA ARG A 230 -27.08 8.11 5.54
C ARG A 230 -28.35 7.85 6.36
N PRO A 231 -29.52 7.54 5.76
CA PRO A 231 -30.73 7.23 6.55
C PRO A 231 -30.66 5.89 7.32
N PHE A 232 -29.62 5.07 7.09
CA PHE A 232 -29.49 3.72 7.64
C PHE A 232 -28.17 3.58 8.44
N PRO A 233 -28.06 4.19 9.63
CA PRO A 233 -26.81 4.20 10.40
C PRO A 233 -26.32 2.80 10.76
N GLY A 234 -27.25 1.86 11.03
CA GLY A 234 -26.91 0.44 11.24
C GLY A 234 -26.23 -0.20 10.03
N LEU A 235 -26.63 0.17 8.80
CA LEU A 235 -26.01 -0.32 7.58
C LEU A 235 -24.62 0.31 7.36
N GLN A 236 -24.47 1.61 7.61
CA GLN A 236 -23.15 2.27 7.54
C GLN A 236 -22.17 1.61 8.51
N LYS A 237 -22.61 1.39 9.76
CA LYS A 237 -21.83 0.67 10.77
C LYS A 237 -21.50 -0.74 10.31
N ALA A 238 -22.47 -1.49 9.78
CA ALA A 238 -22.23 -2.84 9.29
C ALA A 238 -21.19 -2.88 8.17
N ILE A 239 -21.25 -1.95 7.19
CA ILE A 239 -20.26 -1.88 6.10
C ILE A 239 -18.86 -1.57 6.65
N ARG A 240 -18.74 -0.55 7.50
CA ARG A 240 -17.46 -0.14 8.10
C ARG A 240 -16.85 -1.25 8.95
N MET A 241 -17.62 -1.82 9.86
CA MET A 241 -17.15 -2.86 10.78
C MET A 241 -16.82 -4.19 10.10
N ASN A 242 -17.22 -4.38 8.84
CA ASN A 242 -16.93 -5.61 8.08
C ASN A 242 -15.99 -5.38 6.89
N ILE A 243 -15.38 -4.20 6.72
CA ILE A 243 -14.42 -3.98 5.61
C ILE A 243 -13.02 -4.55 5.90
N LEU A 244 -12.70 -4.73 7.18
CA LEU A 244 -11.48 -5.35 7.71
C LEU A 244 -11.85 -6.47 8.68
N CYS A 245 -10.95 -7.43 8.84
CA CYS A 245 -11.00 -8.44 9.90
C CYS A 245 -9.63 -8.56 10.56
N ASN A 246 -9.58 -9.02 11.81
CA ASN A 246 -8.32 -9.37 12.47
C ASN A 246 -8.28 -10.88 12.77
N PRO A 247 -7.76 -11.70 11.83
CA PRO A 247 -7.73 -13.16 12.00
C PRO A 247 -6.89 -13.64 13.19
N THR A 248 -5.98 -12.79 13.69
CA THR A 248 -5.04 -13.16 14.77
C THR A 248 -5.46 -12.65 16.14
N GLY A 249 -6.39 -11.68 16.20
CA GLY A 249 -6.77 -10.97 17.42
C GLY A 249 -5.70 -10.02 17.99
N LYS A 250 -4.57 -9.81 17.30
CA LYS A 250 -3.46 -8.98 17.79
C LYS A 250 -3.52 -7.54 17.27
N PRO A 251 -3.10 -6.53 18.04
CA PRO A 251 -2.97 -5.14 17.55
C PRO A 251 -2.11 -5.06 16.28
N GLY A 252 -2.45 -4.17 15.35
CA GLY A 252 -1.71 -4.02 14.07
C GLY A 252 -1.86 -5.17 13.06
N HIS A 253 -2.73 -6.15 13.33
CA HIS A 253 -2.91 -7.34 12.48
C HIS A 253 -4.26 -7.41 11.74
N PHE A 254 -4.95 -6.28 11.58
CA PHE A 254 -6.13 -6.21 10.71
C PHE A 254 -5.75 -6.42 9.23
N ARG A 255 -6.63 -7.05 8.47
CA ARG A 255 -6.47 -7.39 7.04
C ARG A 255 -7.78 -7.14 6.31
N GLY A 256 -7.70 -6.76 5.04
CA GLY A 256 -8.87 -6.71 4.16
C GLY A 256 -9.56 -8.07 4.09
N ILE A 257 -10.90 -8.09 4.05
CA ILE A 257 -11.65 -9.36 3.95
C ILE A 257 -11.25 -10.15 2.70
N ASP A 258 -11.05 -9.46 1.59
CA ASP A 258 -10.61 -10.07 0.33
C ASP A 258 -9.22 -10.72 0.44
N TRP A 259 -8.33 -10.23 1.30
CA TRP A 259 -7.07 -10.92 1.61
C TRP A 259 -7.32 -12.29 2.23
N TRP A 260 -8.27 -12.38 3.17
CA TRP A 260 -8.64 -13.64 3.80
C TRP A 260 -9.30 -14.60 2.81
N VAL A 261 -10.13 -14.07 1.91
CA VAL A 261 -10.71 -14.84 0.80
C VAL A 261 -9.60 -15.38 -0.12
N GLU A 262 -8.61 -14.58 -0.48
CA GLU A 262 -7.47 -15.02 -1.30
C GLU A 262 -6.62 -16.08 -0.59
N HIS A 263 -6.43 -15.96 0.72
CA HIS A 263 -5.76 -16.97 1.53
C HIS A 263 -6.51 -18.30 1.50
N ASN A 264 -7.84 -18.26 1.63
CA ASN A 264 -8.67 -19.46 1.52
C ASN A 264 -8.65 -20.04 0.10
N ASN A 265 -8.67 -19.20 -0.94
CA ASN A 265 -8.51 -19.63 -2.33
C ASN A 265 -7.18 -20.36 -2.56
N LEU A 266 -6.08 -19.89 -1.95
CA LEU A 266 -4.78 -20.54 -2.02
C LEU A 266 -4.86 -21.96 -1.44
N TYR A 267 -5.46 -22.13 -0.27
CA TYR A 267 -5.61 -23.46 0.33
C TYR A 267 -6.50 -24.37 -0.51
N LEU A 268 -7.68 -23.88 -0.90
CA LEU A 268 -8.67 -24.64 -1.65
C LEU A 268 -8.14 -25.11 -3.01
N LYS A 269 -7.50 -24.21 -3.75
CA LYS A 269 -7.11 -24.49 -5.13
C LYS A 269 -5.70 -25.03 -5.23
N ARG A 270 -4.73 -24.47 -4.51
CA ARG A 270 -3.33 -24.83 -4.74
C ARG A 270 -2.77 -25.87 -3.79
N ILE A 271 -3.18 -25.85 -2.53
CA ILE A 271 -2.59 -26.72 -1.50
C ILE A 271 -3.36 -28.03 -1.39
N TYR A 272 -4.69 -27.94 -1.25
CA TYR A 272 -5.54 -29.10 -0.98
C TYR A 272 -6.43 -29.49 -2.17
N GLY A 273 -6.46 -28.72 -3.26
CA GLY A 273 -7.38 -28.99 -4.37
C GLY A 273 -7.11 -30.24 -5.22
N GLY A 274 -6.22 -31.13 -4.80
CA GLY A 274 -5.73 -32.25 -5.61
C GLY A 274 -4.78 -31.79 -6.75
N LYS A 275 -4.13 -32.77 -7.38
CA LYS A 275 -3.21 -32.55 -8.52
C LYS A 275 -3.72 -33.26 -9.77
N TYR A 276 -3.44 -32.71 -10.95
CA TYR A 276 -3.75 -33.29 -12.26
C TYR A 276 -5.24 -33.64 -12.41
N SER A 277 -5.57 -34.87 -12.83
CA SER A 277 -6.94 -35.36 -13.00
C SER A 277 -7.80 -35.29 -11.74
N ASN A 278 -7.19 -35.24 -10.55
CA ASN A 278 -7.89 -35.11 -9.28
C ASN A 278 -8.30 -33.67 -8.95
N HIS A 279 -7.84 -32.68 -9.71
CA HIS A 279 -8.19 -31.27 -9.50
C HIS A 279 -9.58 -30.97 -10.06
N THR A 280 -10.62 -31.46 -9.37
CA THR A 280 -12.02 -31.30 -9.78
C THR A 280 -12.78 -30.43 -8.80
N LYS A 281 -13.79 -29.71 -9.29
CA LYS A 281 -14.68 -28.90 -8.44
C LYS A 281 -15.35 -29.74 -7.35
N GLY A 282 -15.82 -30.94 -7.69
CA GLY A 282 -16.45 -31.86 -6.74
C GLY A 282 -15.54 -32.21 -5.57
N ARG A 283 -14.27 -32.53 -5.86
CA ARG A 283 -13.27 -32.81 -4.81
C ARG A 283 -12.97 -31.59 -3.97
N ILE A 284 -12.72 -30.44 -4.58
CA ILE A 284 -12.43 -29.18 -3.86
C ILE A 284 -13.58 -28.84 -2.91
N MET A 285 -14.84 -28.96 -3.35
CA MET A 285 -15.99 -28.72 -2.48
C MET A 285 -16.04 -29.71 -1.32
N LYS A 286 -15.82 -31.01 -1.58
CA LYS A 286 -15.81 -32.06 -0.54
C LYS A 286 -14.71 -31.84 0.50
N GLU A 287 -13.53 -31.40 0.09
CA GLU A 287 -12.37 -31.20 0.97
C GLU A 287 -12.34 -29.82 1.64
N SER A 288 -13.05 -28.82 1.11
CA SER A 288 -13.07 -27.47 1.64
C SER A 288 -13.36 -27.35 3.15
N PRO A 289 -14.30 -28.11 3.75
CA PRO A 289 -14.58 -28.01 5.18
C PRO A 289 -13.47 -28.60 6.05
N LEU A 290 -12.56 -29.39 5.46
CA LEU A 290 -11.50 -30.12 6.16
C LEU A 290 -10.15 -29.39 6.17
N ILE A 291 -10.05 -28.20 5.58
CA ILE A 291 -8.78 -27.46 5.43
C ILE A 291 -8.08 -27.22 6.77
N GLU A 292 -8.82 -26.82 7.80
CA GLU A 292 -8.25 -26.59 9.13
C GLU A 292 -7.78 -27.90 9.78
N THR A 293 -8.52 -28.99 9.60
CA THR A 293 -8.09 -30.33 10.03
C THR A 293 -6.79 -30.73 9.34
N PHE A 294 -6.68 -30.54 8.02
CA PHE A 294 -5.46 -30.86 7.27
C PHE A 294 -4.26 -30.02 7.71
N LYS A 295 -4.46 -28.73 7.98
CA LYS A 295 -3.41 -27.87 8.55
C LYS A 295 -2.96 -28.37 9.90
N ASN A 296 -3.90 -28.68 10.80
CA ASN A 296 -3.59 -29.15 12.14
C ASN A 296 -2.83 -30.46 12.10
N VAL A 297 -3.26 -31.43 11.29
CA VAL A 297 -2.54 -32.71 11.11
C VAL A 297 -1.10 -32.47 10.65
N ARG A 298 -0.88 -31.59 9.66
CA ARG A 298 0.48 -31.25 9.20
C ARG A 298 1.33 -30.64 10.31
N VAL A 299 0.78 -29.71 11.10
CA VAL A 299 1.49 -29.08 12.22
C VAL A 299 1.81 -30.10 13.31
N GLN A 300 0.88 -30.98 13.65
CA GLN A 300 1.09 -32.03 14.65
C GLN A 300 2.13 -33.04 14.18
N ALA A 301 2.08 -33.49 12.92
CA ALA A 301 3.09 -34.38 12.37
C ALA A 301 4.50 -33.76 12.46
N ALA A 302 4.66 -32.47 12.09
CA ALA A 302 5.95 -31.79 12.23
C ALA A 302 6.45 -31.74 13.68
N LYS A 303 5.55 -31.53 14.66
CA LYS A 303 5.89 -31.58 16.09
C LYS A 303 6.29 -32.97 16.55
N MET A 304 5.58 -34.02 16.12
CA MET A 304 5.89 -35.41 16.46
C MET A 304 7.29 -35.83 16.02
N PHE A 305 7.79 -35.27 14.91
CA PHE A 305 9.14 -35.52 14.40
C PHE A 305 10.19 -34.53 14.93
N HIS A 306 9.90 -33.73 15.97
CA HIS A 306 10.82 -32.73 16.53
C HIS A 306 11.38 -31.76 15.46
N LEU A 307 10.55 -31.40 14.49
CA LEU A 307 10.86 -30.39 13.47
C LEU A 307 10.46 -28.97 13.94
N ASP A 308 10.28 -28.79 15.24
CA ASP A 308 9.90 -27.57 15.95
C ASP A 308 10.95 -26.45 15.87
N HIS A 309 12.21 -26.80 15.65
CA HIS A 309 13.29 -25.84 15.38
C HIS A 309 13.19 -25.14 14.01
N ARG A 310 12.37 -25.65 13.07
CA ARG A 310 12.19 -25.02 11.75
C ARG A 310 11.09 -23.97 11.83
N THR A 311 11.45 -22.71 11.66
CA THR A 311 10.46 -21.64 11.58
C THR A 311 9.66 -21.75 10.29
N VAL A 312 8.33 -21.86 10.39
CA VAL A 312 7.42 -21.75 9.23
C VAL A 312 7.31 -20.29 8.75
N LYS A 313 7.82 -19.36 9.55
CA LYS A 313 7.90 -17.92 9.25
C LYS A 313 9.30 -17.61 8.74
N HIS A 314 9.37 -16.98 7.57
CA HIS A 314 10.60 -16.37 7.11
C HIS A 314 10.94 -15.19 8.01
N SER A 315 12.17 -15.13 8.51
CA SER A 315 12.69 -13.93 9.18
C SER A 315 12.72 -12.76 8.19
N PRO A 316 12.53 -11.51 8.66
CA PRO A 316 12.74 -10.34 7.84
C PRO A 316 14.16 -10.34 7.26
N ALA A 317 14.33 -9.79 6.06
CA ALA A 317 15.65 -9.61 5.48
C ALA A 317 16.46 -8.63 6.35
N LYS A 318 17.77 -8.91 6.54
CA LYS A 318 18.69 -7.94 7.13
C LYS A 318 19.04 -6.90 6.06
N LEU A 319 18.46 -5.71 6.17
CA LEU A 319 18.54 -4.67 5.12
C LEU A 319 19.52 -3.54 5.43
N GLU A 320 20.17 -3.55 6.59
CA GLU A 320 21.03 -2.46 7.07
C GLU A 320 22.10 -2.03 6.04
N THR A 321 22.88 -2.99 5.52
CA THR A 321 23.92 -2.70 4.52
C THR A 321 23.33 -2.13 3.23
N THR A 322 22.18 -2.66 2.80
CA THR A 322 21.48 -2.21 1.59
C THR A 322 20.92 -0.80 1.76
N PHE A 323 20.38 -0.49 2.95
CA PHE A 323 19.85 0.84 3.28
C PHE A 323 20.98 1.86 3.40
N ARG A 324 22.11 1.49 4.01
CA ARG A 324 23.31 2.34 4.05
C ARG A 324 23.82 2.65 2.64
N ALA A 325 23.86 1.68 1.75
CA ALA A 325 24.27 1.90 0.36
C ALA A 325 23.35 2.89 -0.37
N LEU A 326 22.02 2.78 -0.20
CA LEU A 326 21.10 3.75 -0.78
C LEU A 326 21.22 5.13 -0.10
N GLY A 327 21.44 5.19 1.21
CA GLY A 327 21.63 6.44 1.93
C GLY A 327 22.87 7.20 1.47
N LEU A 328 23.99 6.50 1.25
CA LEU A 328 25.20 7.09 0.67
C LEU A 328 24.96 7.64 -0.75
N TYR A 329 24.20 6.91 -1.56
CA TYR A 329 23.83 7.38 -2.89
C TYR A 329 22.93 8.63 -2.86
N MET A 330 21.94 8.67 -1.96
CA MET A 330 21.08 9.85 -1.76
C MET A 330 21.86 11.07 -1.27
N ASP A 331 22.86 10.85 -0.41
CA ASP A 331 23.77 11.90 0.07
C ASP A 331 24.65 12.45 -1.07
N GLU A 332 25.22 11.56 -1.89
CA GLU A 332 26.04 11.93 -3.05
C GLU A 332 25.28 12.84 -4.04
N ILE A 333 24.02 12.50 -4.33
CA ILE A 333 23.17 13.31 -5.23
C ILE A 333 22.47 14.47 -4.51
N LYS A 334 22.63 14.59 -3.18
CA LYS A 334 21.94 15.53 -2.30
C LYS A 334 20.42 15.52 -2.52
N ALA A 335 19.83 14.33 -2.52
CA ALA A 335 18.47 14.09 -3.00
C ALA A 335 17.42 14.98 -2.33
N ASN A 336 17.51 15.13 -0.99
CA ASN A 336 16.51 15.84 -0.20
C ASN A 336 16.92 17.28 0.18
N GLU A 337 18.04 17.78 -0.32
CA GLU A 337 18.44 19.20 -0.17
C GLU A 337 17.94 20.01 -1.36
N PHE A 338 17.61 21.29 -1.16
CA PHE A 338 17.26 22.21 -2.23
C PHE A 338 18.51 22.90 -2.80
N ILE A 339 18.70 22.80 -4.11
CA ILE A 339 19.81 23.37 -4.88
C ILE A 339 19.24 24.10 -6.11
N PRO A 340 19.22 25.44 -6.11
CA PRO A 340 18.71 26.23 -7.24
C PRO A 340 19.41 25.87 -8.56
N GLY A 341 18.63 25.71 -9.62
CA GLY A 341 19.12 25.45 -10.97
C GLY A 341 19.42 23.98 -11.27
N ARG A 342 19.19 23.06 -10.32
CA ARG A 342 19.45 21.61 -10.52
C ARG A 342 18.37 21.00 -11.41
N ALA A 343 18.82 20.36 -12.49
CA ALA A 343 17.97 19.81 -13.54
C ALA A 343 17.66 18.32 -13.35
#